data_AF-A0A953PEF7-F1
#
_entry.id   AF-A0A953PEF7-F1
#
_cell.length_a   1.000
_cell.length_b   1.000
_cell.length_c   1.000
_cell.angle_alpha   90.00
_cell.angle_beta   90.00
_cell.angle_gamma   90.00
#
_symmetry.space_group_name_H-M   'P 1'
#
loop_
_entity.id
_entity.type
_entity.pdbx_description
1 polymer ?
#
loop_
_entity_poly.entity_id
_entity_poly.type
_entity_poly.pdbx_seq_one_letter_code
_entity_poly.pdbx_strand_id
1 'polypeptide(L)'
;MADIDTSLPELSAVIEQRLGLLRSLAESLEVSQLALVRNDAEAIARGAAHQAELCRQWGLLEEQLRKAEPPSTPRGEHSHDRSLDREYSARLQAEWDELGTRIRYLTRVHWSLLRHLQRSLAVLSRVVESCAPTYTAPGAGLSRPEAGTGARE
;
A
#
# COMPACT_ATOMS: atom_id res chain seq x y z
N MET A 1 7.77 42.02 12.85
CA MET A 1 8.35 40.99 13.76
C MET A 1 7.19 40.30 14.47
N ALA A 2 6.46 39.45 13.75
CA ALA A 2 5.30 38.72 14.29
C ALA A 2 5.06 37.34 13.63
N ASP A 3 5.87 36.94 12.64
CA ASP A 3 5.66 35.71 11.85
C ASP A 3 6.36 34.45 12.41
N ILE A 4 7.21 34.61 13.44
CA ILE A 4 7.98 33.49 14.01
C ILE A 4 7.11 32.68 14.99
N ASP A 5 6.24 33.36 15.75
CA ASP A 5 5.38 32.71 16.75
C ASP A 5 4.16 31.99 16.10
N THR A 6 3.79 32.34 14.87
CA THR A 6 2.74 31.66 14.08
C THR A 6 3.25 30.47 13.27
N SER A 7 4.51 30.49 12.79
CA SER A 7 5.06 29.42 11.95
C SER A 7 5.44 28.15 12.72
N LEU A 8 5.77 28.27 14.02
CA LEU A 8 6.12 27.14 14.89
C LEU A 8 4.91 26.22 15.22
N PRO A 9 3.73 26.72 15.64
CA PRO A 9 2.55 25.87 15.84
C PRO A 9 2.05 25.24 14.53
N GLU A 10 2.11 25.96 13.39
CA GLU A 10 1.76 25.39 12.08
C GLU A 10 2.66 24.20 11.71
N LEU A 11 3.98 24.32 11.88
CA LEU A 11 4.91 23.20 11.63
C LEU A 11 4.62 22.00 12.55
N SER A 12 4.33 22.25 13.83
CA SER A 12 4.00 21.17 14.78
C SER A 12 2.74 20.40 14.37
N ALA A 13 1.68 21.11 13.96
CA ALA A 13 0.42 20.53 13.52
C ALA A 13 0.60 19.67 12.25
N VAL A 14 1.45 20.11 11.30
CA VAL A 14 1.74 19.33 10.10
C VAL A 14 2.53 18.05 10.41
N ILE A 15 3.47 18.07 11.37
CA ILE A 15 4.18 16.85 11.78
C ILE A 15 3.24 15.88 12.51
N GLU A 16 2.33 16.36 13.36
CA GLU A 16 1.30 15.52 13.99
C GLU A 16 0.34 14.92 12.95
N GLN A 17 -0.07 15.69 11.94
CA GLN A 17 -0.88 15.20 10.82
C GLN A 17 -0.13 14.11 10.02
N ARG A 18 1.19 14.30 9.81
CA ARG A 18 2.08 13.31 9.19
C ARG A 18 2.11 12.00 9.99
N LEU A 19 2.32 12.07 11.30
CA LEU A 19 2.29 10.88 12.16
C LEU A 19 0.91 10.20 12.16
N GLY A 20 -0.19 10.97 12.18
CA GLY A 20 -1.55 10.45 12.07
C GLY A 20 -1.77 9.62 10.80
N LEU A 21 -1.29 10.11 9.65
CA LEU A 21 -1.34 9.36 8.38
C LEU A 21 -0.53 8.06 8.42
N LEU A 22 0.67 8.06 9.04
CA LEU A 22 1.48 6.84 9.20
C LEU A 22 0.81 5.82 10.12
N ARG A 23 0.21 6.25 11.24
CA ARG A 23 -0.57 5.38 12.14
C ARG A 23 -1.73 4.72 11.38
N SER A 24 -2.52 5.52 10.66
CA SER A 24 -3.65 5.04 9.85
C SER A 24 -3.22 4.07 8.75
N LEU A 25 -2.06 4.31 8.11
CA LEU A 25 -1.51 3.40 7.12
C LEU A 25 -1.04 2.08 7.73
N ALA A 26 -0.41 2.11 8.90
CA ALA A 26 0.00 0.90 9.62
C ALA A 26 -1.22 0.05 10.04
N GLU A 27 -2.25 0.67 10.60
CA GLU A 27 -3.51 -0.01 10.97
C GLU A 27 -4.21 -0.62 9.75
N SER A 28 -4.30 0.14 8.64
CA SER A 28 -4.85 -0.36 7.37
C SER A 28 -4.08 -1.57 6.84
N LEU A 29 -2.74 -1.56 6.94
CA LEU A 29 -1.85 -2.67 6.56
C LEU A 29 -1.89 -3.86 7.53
N GLU A 30 -2.49 -3.73 8.72
CA GLU A 30 -2.73 -4.83 9.65
C GLU A 30 -4.08 -5.48 9.38
N VAL A 31 -5.15 -4.67 9.27
CA VAL A 31 -6.51 -5.15 8.95
C VAL A 31 -6.54 -5.93 7.63
N SER A 32 -5.83 -5.46 6.60
CA SER A 32 -5.82 -6.13 5.29
C SER A 32 -5.05 -7.46 5.26
N GLN A 33 -4.23 -7.79 6.27
CA GLN A 33 -3.60 -9.12 6.35
C GLN A 33 -4.64 -10.23 6.52
N LEU A 34 -5.70 -9.97 7.30
CA LEU A 34 -6.77 -10.93 7.52
C LEU A 34 -7.56 -11.19 6.23
N ALA A 35 -7.79 -10.14 5.42
CA ALA A 35 -8.41 -10.24 4.11
C ALA A 35 -7.57 -11.09 3.14
N LEU A 36 -6.24 -10.89 3.13
CA LEU A 36 -5.30 -11.71 2.36
C LEU A 36 -5.31 -13.18 2.81
N VAL A 37 -5.20 -13.46 4.11
CA VAL A 37 -5.20 -14.83 4.64
C VAL A 37 -6.52 -15.56 4.34
N ARG A 38 -7.65 -14.84 4.34
CA ARG A 38 -8.97 -15.38 3.98
C ARG A 38 -9.25 -15.46 2.48
N ASN A 39 -8.38 -14.90 1.63
CA ASN A 39 -8.60 -14.74 0.19
C ASN A 39 -9.93 -14.00 -0.14
N ASP A 40 -10.27 -13.00 0.68
CA ASP A 40 -11.46 -12.17 0.50
C ASP A 40 -11.15 -11.06 -0.52
N ALA A 41 -11.46 -11.32 -1.79
CA ALA A 41 -11.16 -10.42 -2.89
C ALA A 41 -11.77 -9.01 -2.73
N GLU A 42 -12.97 -8.90 -2.13
CA GLU A 42 -13.59 -7.59 -1.92
C GLU A 42 -12.92 -6.83 -0.78
N ALA A 43 -12.60 -7.49 0.34
CA ALA A 43 -11.90 -6.84 1.44
C ALA A 43 -10.46 -6.45 1.06
N ILE A 44 -9.80 -7.25 0.21
CA ILE A 44 -8.51 -6.88 -0.40
C ILE A 44 -8.68 -5.62 -1.27
N ALA A 45 -9.69 -5.57 -2.14
CA ALA A 45 -9.93 -4.41 -3.00
C ALA A 45 -10.26 -3.13 -2.19
N ARG A 46 -11.13 -3.23 -1.19
CA ARG A 46 -11.45 -2.12 -0.26
C ARG A 46 -10.21 -1.65 0.50
N GLY A 47 -9.41 -2.58 1.03
CA GLY A 47 -8.16 -2.28 1.73
C GLY A 47 -7.15 -1.56 0.82
N ALA A 48 -6.93 -2.07 -0.40
CA ALA A 48 -6.03 -1.47 -1.37
C ALA A 48 -6.46 -0.04 -1.78
N ALA A 49 -7.77 0.18 -1.98
CA ALA A 49 -8.31 1.51 -2.27
C ALA A 49 -8.08 2.50 -1.11
N HIS A 50 -8.29 2.06 0.13
CA HIS A 50 -8.03 2.89 1.31
C HIS A 50 -6.53 3.21 1.49
N GLN A 51 -5.65 2.21 1.28
CA GLN A 51 -4.20 2.41 1.31
C GLN A 51 -3.72 3.38 0.22
N ALA A 52 -4.27 3.29 -1.00
CA ALA A 52 -3.97 4.22 -2.08
C ALA A 52 -4.37 5.66 -1.73
N GLU A 53 -5.53 5.86 -1.08
CA GLU A 53 -5.98 7.17 -0.62
C GLU A 53 -5.07 7.74 0.48
N LEU A 54 -4.66 6.93 1.47
CA LEU A 54 -3.69 7.36 2.49
C LEU A 54 -2.33 7.76 1.88
N CYS A 55 -1.82 6.98 0.92
CA CYS A 55 -0.61 7.33 0.16
C CYS A 55 -0.78 8.60 -0.70
N ARG A 56 -1.98 8.89 -1.20
CA ARG A 56 -2.28 10.14 -1.92
C ARG A 56 -2.29 11.34 -0.97
N GLN A 57 -2.93 11.21 0.20
CA GLN A 57 -2.93 12.24 1.24
C GLN A 57 -1.51 12.53 1.73
N TRP A 58 -0.69 11.49 1.90
CA TRP A 58 0.74 11.61 2.19
C TRP A 58 1.48 12.47 1.15
N GLY A 59 1.35 12.12 -0.13
CA GLY A 59 2.03 12.85 -1.21
C GLY A 59 1.62 14.33 -1.29
N LEU A 60 0.37 14.65 -0.96
CA LEU A 60 -0.09 16.05 -0.85
C LEU A 60 0.54 16.78 0.34
N LEU A 61 0.67 16.11 1.49
CA LEU A 61 1.27 16.69 2.70
C LEU A 61 2.77 16.96 2.51
N GLU A 62 3.52 16.01 1.94
CA GLU A 62 4.93 16.19 1.58
C GLU A 62 5.13 17.37 0.62
N GLU A 63 4.24 17.50 -0.36
CA GLU A 63 4.28 18.57 -1.36
C GLU A 63 3.91 19.95 -0.77
N GLN A 64 3.08 20.00 0.28
CA GLN A 64 2.80 21.21 1.05
C GLN A 64 4.01 21.60 1.90
N LEU A 65 4.60 20.66 2.65
CA LEU A 65 5.83 20.87 3.42
C LEU A 65 6.98 21.40 2.54
N ARG A 66 7.23 20.77 1.39
CA ARG A 66 8.26 21.15 0.43
C ARG A 66 8.07 22.56 -0.17
N LYS A 67 6.84 23.08 -0.17
CA LYS A 67 6.51 24.46 -0.59
C LYS A 67 6.57 25.46 0.55
N ALA A 68 6.43 24.99 1.79
CA ALA A 68 6.47 25.80 3.00
C ALA A 68 7.91 26.07 3.51
N GLU A 69 8.91 25.27 3.11
CA GLU A 69 10.32 25.54 3.42
C GLU A 69 10.86 26.76 2.64
N PRO A 70 11.20 27.90 3.30
CA PRO A 70 11.91 28.99 2.65
C PRO A 70 13.41 28.68 2.51
N PRO A 71 14.11 29.29 1.54
CA PRO A 71 15.57 29.13 1.40
C PRO A 71 16.29 29.63 2.67
N SER A 72 17.01 28.71 3.32
CA SER A 72 17.57 28.86 4.66
C SER A 72 18.36 30.15 4.87
N THR A 73 17.89 31.03 5.75
CA THR A 73 18.70 32.12 6.31
C THR A 73 19.13 31.74 7.73
N PRO A 74 20.44 31.66 8.06
CA PRO A 74 20.88 31.27 9.39
C PRO A 74 20.74 32.45 10.35
N ARG A 75 19.82 32.38 11.34
CA ARG A 75 19.74 33.43 12.36
C ARG A 75 19.22 32.97 13.73
N GLY A 76 19.99 33.33 14.75
CA GLY A 76 19.44 33.75 16.05
C GLY A 76 19.33 32.67 17.11
N GLU A 77 20.44 32.34 17.77
CA GLU A 77 20.40 31.58 19.00
C GLU A 77 19.57 32.29 20.07
N HIS A 78 18.42 31.72 20.41
CA HIS A 78 17.68 32.05 21.62
C HIS A 78 17.77 30.84 22.56
N SER A 79 18.25 31.09 23.77
CA SER A 79 18.52 30.07 24.78
C SER A 79 17.67 30.34 26.01
N HIS A 80 16.56 29.61 26.15
CA HIS A 80 16.12 29.11 27.46
C HIS A 80 15.09 27.96 27.38
N ASP A 81 14.32 27.84 26.29
CA ASP A 81 13.27 26.80 26.15
C ASP A 81 13.76 25.46 25.56
N ARG A 82 15.03 25.41 25.11
CA ARG A 82 15.62 24.32 24.32
C ARG A 82 15.58 22.91 24.95
N SER A 83 15.16 22.72 26.21
CA SER A 83 15.13 21.38 26.84
C SER A 83 13.80 20.65 26.59
N LEU A 84 12.67 21.31 26.77
CA LEU A 84 11.34 20.73 26.53
C LEU A 84 11.15 20.43 25.03
N ASP A 85 11.56 21.35 24.15
CA ASP A 85 11.59 21.12 22.70
C ASP A 85 12.45 19.92 22.30
N ARG A 86 13.56 19.67 23.01
CA ARG A 86 14.43 18.51 22.74
C ARG A 86 13.80 17.20 23.17
N GLU A 87 13.14 17.15 24.32
CA GLU A 87 12.45 15.95 24.79
C GLU A 87 11.23 15.64 23.91
N TYR A 88 10.46 16.66 23.54
CA TYR A 88 9.33 16.52 22.62
C TYR A 88 9.79 16.06 21.22
N SER A 89 10.78 16.72 20.62
CA SER A 89 11.29 16.33 19.29
C SER A 89 11.98 14.96 19.30
N ALA A 90 12.69 14.58 20.36
CA ALA A 90 13.26 13.23 20.50
C ALA A 90 12.17 12.15 20.58
N ARG A 91 11.08 12.41 21.30
CA ARG A 91 9.91 11.51 21.36
C ARG A 91 9.24 11.38 19.98
N LEU A 92 9.06 12.50 19.29
CA LEU A 92 8.46 12.57 17.95
C LEU A 92 9.29 11.79 16.92
N GLN A 93 10.62 11.91 16.99
CA GLN A 93 11.57 11.15 16.17
C GLN A 93 11.56 9.65 16.50
N ALA A 94 11.48 9.28 17.78
CA ALA A 94 11.40 7.87 18.18
C ALA A 94 10.12 7.21 17.65
N GLU A 95 8.96 7.89 17.75
CA GLU A 95 7.70 7.39 17.19
C GLU A 95 7.75 7.32 15.66
N TRP A 96 8.37 8.31 15.00
CA TRP A 96 8.58 8.30 13.56
C TRP A 96 9.36 7.07 13.09
N ASP A 97 10.47 6.76 13.76
CA ASP A 97 11.31 5.61 13.45
C ASP A 97 10.59 4.28 13.77
N GLU A 98 9.84 4.21 14.86
CA GLU A 98 8.98 3.07 15.19
C GLU A 98 7.95 2.80 14.08
N LEU A 99 7.12 3.80 13.72
CA LEU A 99 6.13 3.68 12.65
C LEU A 99 6.79 3.33 11.32
N GLY A 100 7.94 3.93 11.00
CA GLY A 100 8.74 3.58 9.83
C GLY A 100 9.19 2.13 9.81
N THR A 101 9.65 1.57 10.94
CA THR A 101 10.00 0.13 11.02
C THR A 101 8.78 -0.77 10.91
N ARG A 102 7.67 -0.43 11.59
CA ARG A 102 6.41 -1.17 11.56
C ARG A 102 5.84 -1.23 10.15
N ILE A 103 5.70 -0.11 9.44
CA ILE A 103 5.22 -0.08 8.05
C ILE A 103 6.11 -0.91 7.13
N ARG A 104 7.45 -0.76 7.20
CA ARG A 104 8.39 -1.58 6.40
C ARG A 104 8.22 -3.08 6.65
N TYR A 105 7.98 -3.49 7.89
CA TYR A 105 7.69 -4.88 8.25
C TYR A 105 6.34 -5.34 7.66
N LEU A 106 5.26 -4.60 7.90
CA LEU A 106 3.92 -4.91 7.42
C LEU A 106 3.86 -5.01 5.89
N THR A 107 4.54 -4.12 5.17
CA THR A 107 4.67 -4.17 3.71
C THR A 107 5.38 -5.46 3.25
N ARG A 108 6.47 -5.88 3.93
CA ARG A 108 7.15 -7.16 3.61
C ARG A 108 6.25 -8.36 3.84
N VAL A 109 5.45 -8.37 4.91
CA VAL A 109 4.44 -9.41 5.19
C VAL A 109 3.38 -9.44 4.09
N HIS A 110 2.81 -8.29 3.72
CA HIS A 110 1.87 -8.14 2.61
C HIS A 110 2.40 -8.71 1.30
N TRP A 111 3.64 -8.37 0.92
CA TRP A 111 4.30 -8.92 -0.27
C TRP A 111 4.55 -10.43 -0.20
N SER A 112 4.69 -11.00 1.00
CA SER A 112 4.79 -12.46 1.17
C SER A 112 3.43 -13.13 0.96
N LEU A 113 2.38 -12.60 1.61
CA LEU A 113 1.00 -13.10 1.52
C LEU A 113 0.46 -13.00 0.07
N LEU A 114 0.64 -11.87 -0.60
CA LEU A 114 0.24 -11.69 -2.00
C LEU A 114 0.92 -12.69 -2.93
N ARG A 115 2.23 -12.93 -2.78
CA ARG A 115 2.95 -13.94 -3.57
C ARG A 115 2.51 -15.36 -3.24
N HIS A 116 2.08 -15.64 -2.01
CA HIS A 116 1.49 -16.93 -1.64
C HIS A 116 0.12 -17.14 -2.33
N LEU A 117 -0.77 -16.15 -2.26
CA LEU A 117 -2.08 -16.16 -2.92
C LEU A 117 -1.97 -16.30 -4.44
N GLN A 118 -1.06 -15.56 -5.08
CA GLN A 118 -0.81 -15.69 -6.52
C GLN A 118 -0.39 -17.11 -6.90
N ARG A 119 0.44 -17.77 -6.08
CA ARG A 119 0.87 -19.16 -6.30
C ARG A 119 -0.28 -20.15 -6.08
N SER A 120 -1.09 -20.00 -5.03
CA SER A 120 -2.21 -20.91 -4.79
C SER A 120 -3.29 -20.78 -5.88
N LEU A 121 -3.61 -19.56 -6.31
CA LEU A 121 -4.51 -19.32 -7.45
C LEU A 121 -3.97 -19.90 -8.76
N ALA A 122 -2.67 -19.76 -9.04
CA ALA A 122 -2.06 -20.35 -10.23
C ALA A 122 -2.08 -21.89 -10.22
N VAL A 123 -1.93 -22.52 -9.05
CA VAL A 123 -2.10 -23.98 -8.90
C VAL A 123 -3.56 -24.38 -9.13
N LEU A 124 -4.52 -23.67 -8.53
CA LEU A 124 -5.94 -23.93 -8.72
C LEU A 124 -6.36 -23.77 -10.20
N SER A 125 -5.88 -22.74 -10.90
CA SER A 125 -6.11 -22.54 -12.33
C SER A 125 -5.66 -23.75 -13.14
N ARG A 126 -4.43 -24.22 -12.92
CA ARG A 126 -3.89 -25.42 -13.61
C ARG A 126 -4.67 -26.68 -13.31
N VAL A 127 -5.16 -26.87 -12.08
CA VAL A 127 -6.02 -28.01 -11.74
C VAL A 127 -7.34 -27.92 -12.50
N VAL A 128 -8.00 -26.76 -12.49
CA VAL A 128 -9.24 -26.51 -13.24
C VAL A 128 -9.04 -26.72 -14.75
N GLU A 129 -7.96 -26.20 -15.33
CA GLU A 129 -7.56 -26.41 -16.73
C GLU A 129 -7.33 -27.89 -17.05
N SER A 130 -6.71 -28.65 -16.14
CA SER A 130 -6.48 -30.09 -16.32
C SER A 130 -7.75 -30.95 -16.21
N CYS A 131 -8.73 -30.50 -15.40
CA CYS A 131 -10.02 -31.17 -15.25
C CYS A 131 -11.06 -30.73 -16.28
N ALA A 132 -10.90 -29.54 -16.90
CA ALA A 132 -11.77 -29.03 -17.95
C ALA A 132 -12.09 -30.07 -19.06
N PRO A 133 -11.10 -30.77 -19.68
CA PRO A 133 -11.37 -31.76 -20.72
C PRO A 133 -12.24 -32.95 -20.26
N THR A 134 -12.33 -33.22 -18.95
CA THR A 134 -13.19 -34.28 -18.40
C THR A 134 -14.67 -33.87 -18.35
N TYR A 135 -14.97 -32.57 -18.32
CA TYR A 135 -16.32 -32.02 -18.21
C TYR A 135 -16.80 -31.26 -19.47
N THR A 136 -15.89 -30.85 -20.36
CA THR A 136 -16.25 -30.36 -21.69
C THR A 136 -16.59 -31.53 -22.60
N ALA A 137 -17.88 -31.78 -22.82
CA ALA A 137 -18.35 -32.88 -23.66
C ALA A 137 -17.77 -32.81 -25.09
N PRO A 138 -17.16 -33.89 -25.63
CA PRO A 138 -16.70 -33.94 -27.02
C PRO A 138 -17.91 -34.09 -27.96
N GLY A 139 -18.57 -32.98 -28.29
CA GLY A 139 -19.81 -33.01 -29.09
C GLY A 139 -20.22 -31.73 -29.82
N ALA A 140 -19.68 -30.55 -29.48
CA ALA A 140 -20.01 -29.28 -30.15
C ALA A 140 -19.05 -28.97 -31.32
N GLY A 141 -18.88 -29.93 -32.25
CA GLY A 141 -17.84 -29.87 -33.29
C GLY A 141 -18.08 -30.78 -34.48
N LEU A 142 -19.31 -30.79 -35.02
CA LEU A 142 -19.64 -31.43 -36.29
C LEU A 142 -18.81 -30.83 -37.45
N SER A 143 -17.91 -31.61 -38.04
CA SER A 143 -17.59 -31.62 -39.47
C SER A 143 -16.59 -32.73 -39.83
N ARG A 144 -17.13 -33.92 -40.14
CA ARG A 144 -16.41 -34.99 -40.84
C ARG A 144 -16.63 -34.76 -42.35
N PRO A 145 -15.62 -34.33 -43.13
CA PRO A 145 -15.66 -34.55 -44.57
C PRO A 145 -15.44 -36.05 -44.82
N GLU A 146 -16.33 -36.67 -45.59
CA GLU A 146 -16.25 -38.09 -45.89
C GLU A 146 -15.09 -38.41 -46.84
N ALA A 147 -14.51 -39.61 -46.70
CA ALA A 147 -13.58 -40.17 -47.66
C ALA A 147 -14.30 -41.22 -48.54
N GLY A 148 -14.10 -41.13 -49.85
CA GLY A 148 -14.75 -41.96 -50.87
C GLY A 148 -15.42 -41.08 -51.94
N THR A 149 -15.29 -41.31 -53.24
CA THR A 149 -15.09 -42.59 -53.96
C THR A 149 -14.27 -42.34 -55.25
N GLY A 150 -13.55 -43.35 -55.74
CA GLY A 150 -12.57 -43.19 -56.83
C GLY A 150 -13.08 -43.38 -58.26
N ALA A 151 -12.25 -42.87 -59.20
CA ALA A 151 -12.26 -43.01 -60.65
C ALA A 151 -10.82 -42.61 -61.13
N ARG A 152 -10.16 -43.15 -62.16
CA ARG A 152 -10.43 -44.23 -63.15
C ARG A 152 -11.67 -44.11 -64.04
N GLU A 153 -11.56 -44.11 -65.36
CA GLU A 153 -10.37 -44.17 -66.28
C GLU A 153 -10.35 -42.94 -67.20
#